data_AF-A0A962FJB7-F1
#
_entry.id   AF-A0A962FJB7-F1
#
_cell.length_a   1.000
_cell.length_b   1.000
_cell.length_c   1.000
_cell.angle_alpha   90.00
_cell.angle_beta   90.00
_cell.angle_gamma   90.00
#
_symmetry.space_group_name_H-M   'P 1'
#
loop_
_entity.id
_entity.type
_entity.pdbx_description
1 polymer ?
#
loop_
_entity_poly.entity_id
_entity_poly.type
_entity_poly.pdbx_seq_one_letter_code
_entity_poly.pdbx_strand_id
1 'polypeptide(L)'
;RQMTELQPPEGPARVSDMRSATFEDASAKTFRFKVESKVDNRGVEEIDGAASKSGDGALSVRLMRPQPSRLDLAQDVVFPTEHIVRIIAAAKAGEKTLSLNAFDGTDTGRKVFQTLTIIGKENSSQPPEKAAHAAQLKDMKRWPVTISYFEEDKKDNTPNYVLSF
;
A
#
# COMPACT_ATOMS: atom_id res chain seq x y z
N ARG A 1 2.31 -12.57 0.15
CA ARG A 1 3.01 -13.22 -0.99
C ARG A 1 2.11 -13.08 -2.20
N GLN A 2 2.65 -12.62 -3.31
CA GLN A 2 1.98 -12.53 -4.61
C GLN A 2 2.78 -13.36 -5.60
N MET A 3 2.10 -14.20 -6.36
CA MET A 3 2.70 -14.98 -7.43
C MET A 3 1.93 -14.70 -8.72
N THR A 4 2.63 -14.32 -9.77
CA THR A 4 2.03 -13.99 -11.06
C THR A 4 2.76 -14.76 -12.14
N GLU A 5 2.01 -15.51 -12.93
CA GLU A 5 2.50 -16.19 -14.13
C GLU A 5 2.00 -15.42 -15.36
N LEU A 6 2.93 -15.05 -16.22
CA LEU A 6 2.65 -14.38 -17.48
C LEU A 6 3.04 -15.32 -18.60
N GLN A 7 2.07 -15.77 -19.41
CA GLN A 7 2.31 -16.50 -20.64
C GLN A 7 2.26 -15.51 -21.81
N PRO A 8 3.40 -15.15 -22.41
CA PRO A 8 3.38 -14.31 -23.60
C PRO A 8 2.83 -15.10 -24.81
N PRO A 9 2.37 -14.42 -25.87
CA PRO A 9 1.94 -15.09 -27.11
C PRO A 9 3.03 -15.95 -27.75
N GLU A 10 4.30 -15.57 -27.55
CA GLU A 10 5.47 -16.30 -28.01
C GLU A 10 6.50 -16.46 -26.88
N GLY A 11 7.08 -17.66 -26.73
CA GLY A 11 8.10 -17.96 -25.73
C GLY A 11 7.58 -18.59 -24.44
N PRO A 12 8.48 -18.89 -23.48
CA PRO A 12 8.12 -19.57 -22.24
C PRO A 12 7.39 -18.64 -21.26
N ALA A 13 6.54 -19.24 -20.42
CA ALA A 13 5.93 -18.56 -19.28
C ALA A 13 7.00 -17.92 -18.38
N ARG A 14 6.65 -16.74 -17.84
CA ARG A 14 7.46 -16.00 -16.86
C ARG A 14 6.75 -16.01 -15.52
N VAL A 15 7.47 -16.35 -14.46
CA VAL A 15 6.90 -16.42 -13.11
C VAL A 15 7.55 -15.38 -12.22
N SER A 16 6.76 -14.48 -11.66
CA SER A 16 7.18 -13.51 -10.64
C SER A 16 6.63 -13.93 -9.27
N ASP A 17 7.51 -14.08 -8.26
CA ASP A 17 7.16 -14.34 -6.86
C ASP A 17 7.64 -13.18 -5.99
N MET A 18 6.71 -12.44 -5.41
CA MET A 18 6.96 -11.34 -4.49
C MET A 18 6.49 -11.71 -3.07
N ARG A 19 7.34 -11.46 -2.09
CA ARG A 19 7.07 -11.66 -0.66
C ARG A 19 7.32 -10.37 0.08
N SER A 20 6.27 -9.87 0.72
CA SER A 20 6.34 -8.71 1.60
C SER A 20 6.08 -9.13 3.04
N ALA A 21 6.84 -8.53 3.96
CA ALA A 21 6.61 -8.59 5.40
C ALA A 21 6.75 -7.17 5.95
N THR A 22 5.72 -6.72 6.67
CA THR A 22 5.68 -5.38 7.25
C THR A 22 5.25 -5.41 8.71
N PHE A 23 5.67 -4.40 9.46
CA PHE A 23 5.26 -4.17 10.84
C PHE A 23 5.08 -2.68 11.09
N GLU A 24 3.93 -2.27 11.60
CA GLU A 24 3.63 -0.92 12.07
C GLU A 24 3.37 -0.97 13.58
N ASP A 25 3.91 0.00 14.33
CA ASP A 25 3.53 0.13 15.73
C ASP A 25 2.11 0.69 15.89
N ALA A 26 1.51 0.45 17.06
CA ALA A 26 0.14 0.87 17.36
C ALA A 26 -0.07 2.39 17.35
N SER A 27 0.99 3.18 17.47
CA SER A 27 0.97 4.64 17.42
C SER A 27 1.26 5.21 16.02
N ALA A 28 1.45 4.34 15.01
CA ALA A 28 1.85 4.68 13.66
C ALA A 28 3.12 5.55 13.58
N LYS A 29 4.06 5.38 14.52
CA LYS A 29 5.31 6.15 14.56
C LYS A 29 6.46 5.43 13.85
N THR A 30 6.44 4.11 13.80
CA THR A 30 7.46 3.28 13.17
C THR A 30 6.84 2.28 12.22
N PHE A 31 7.56 2.04 11.13
CA PHE A 31 7.19 1.08 10.09
C PHE A 31 8.43 0.34 9.64
N ARG A 32 8.40 -0.99 9.66
CA ARG A 32 9.45 -1.86 9.12
C ARG A 32 8.89 -2.59 7.92
N PHE A 33 9.69 -2.69 6.87
CA PHE A 33 9.28 -3.33 5.64
C PHE A 33 10.43 -4.13 5.07
N LYS A 34 10.11 -5.32 4.57
CA LYS A 34 11.00 -6.14 3.77
C LYS A 34 10.22 -6.71 2.60
N VAL A 35 10.76 -6.53 1.39
CA VAL A 35 10.21 -7.02 0.14
C VAL A 35 11.27 -7.84 -0.58
N GLU A 36 10.96 -9.08 -0.90
CA GLU A 36 11.78 -9.96 -1.72
C GLU A 36 11.04 -10.28 -3.02
N SER A 37 11.69 -10.08 -4.15
CA SER A 37 11.14 -10.35 -5.49
C SER A 37 12.04 -11.31 -6.24
N LYS A 38 11.45 -12.29 -6.92
CA LYS A 38 12.16 -13.27 -7.77
C LYS A 38 11.45 -13.41 -9.11
N VAL A 39 12.21 -13.48 -10.19
CA VAL A 39 11.69 -13.75 -11.55
C VAL A 39 12.28 -15.04 -12.07
N ASP A 40 11.44 -15.97 -12.52
CA ASP A 40 11.81 -17.31 -12.99
C ASP A 40 12.69 -18.06 -11.98
N ASN A 41 12.37 -17.88 -10.69
CA ASN A 41 13.11 -18.39 -9.54
C ASN A 41 14.62 -18.02 -9.53
N ARG A 42 15.00 -16.96 -10.24
CA ARG A 42 16.36 -16.44 -10.40
C ARG A 42 16.42 -14.97 -10.02
N GLY A 43 17.55 -14.57 -9.45
CA GLY A 43 17.75 -13.21 -8.93
C GLY A 43 16.82 -12.92 -7.76
N VAL A 44 17.38 -12.63 -6.59
CA VAL A 44 16.57 -12.11 -5.48
C VAL A 44 16.86 -10.63 -5.40
N GLU A 45 15.87 -9.82 -5.76
CA GLU A 45 15.87 -8.41 -5.41
C GLU A 45 15.29 -8.27 -4.01
N GLU A 46 16.01 -7.56 -3.15
CA GLU A 46 15.63 -7.38 -1.75
C GLU A 46 15.65 -5.90 -1.41
N ILE A 47 14.55 -5.45 -0.81
CA ILE A 47 14.41 -4.14 -0.19
C ILE A 47 14.14 -4.42 1.28
N ASP A 48 14.95 -3.82 2.15
CA ASP A 48 14.81 -3.96 3.60
C ASP A 48 15.05 -2.60 4.23
N GLY A 49 14.11 -2.13 5.03
CA GLY A 49 14.17 -0.81 5.62
C GLY A 49 13.24 -0.59 6.80
N ALA A 50 13.44 0.56 7.42
CA ALA A 50 12.60 1.05 8.49
C ALA A 50 12.36 2.55 8.33
N ALA A 51 11.15 2.98 8.64
CA ALA A 51 10.72 4.37 8.64
C ALA A 51 10.28 4.76 10.05
N SER A 52 10.59 5.98 10.46
CA SER A 52 10.22 6.52 11.78
C SER A 52 9.81 7.98 11.67
N LYS A 53 8.70 8.33 12.33
CA LYS A 53 8.23 9.70 12.46
C LYS A 53 8.84 10.34 13.70
N SER A 54 9.40 11.52 13.50
CA SER A 54 9.91 12.43 14.52
C SER A 54 8.73 13.05 15.31
N GLY A 55 9.02 13.68 16.46
CA GLY A 55 7.99 14.32 17.30
C GLY A 55 7.26 15.49 16.61
N ASP A 56 7.90 16.10 15.61
CA ASP A 56 7.35 17.13 14.73
C ASP A 56 6.65 16.56 13.48
N GLY A 57 6.53 15.23 13.36
CA GLY A 57 5.90 14.55 12.24
C GLY A 57 6.79 14.30 11.02
N ALA A 58 8.07 14.72 11.04
CA ALA A 58 9.00 14.45 9.94
C ALA A 58 9.30 12.95 9.81
N LEU A 59 9.23 12.41 8.59
CA LEU A 59 9.48 10.99 8.32
C LEU A 59 10.94 10.75 7.91
N SER A 60 11.66 9.94 8.67
CA SER A 60 13.00 9.45 8.31
C SER A 60 12.93 7.99 7.90
N VAL A 61 13.43 7.65 6.72
CA VAL A 61 13.52 6.26 6.22
C VAL A 61 14.98 5.85 6.12
N ARG A 62 15.30 4.69 6.67
CA ARG A 62 16.59 4.03 6.60
C ARG A 62 16.46 2.72 5.83
N LEU A 63 17.13 2.63 4.70
CA LEU A 63 17.26 1.40 3.92
C LEU A 63 18.55 0.67 4.31
N MET A 64 18.46 -0.64 4.41
CA MET A 64 19.57 -1.57 4.62
C MET A 64 19.91 -2.34 3.34
N ARG A 65 18.89 -2.66 2.52
CA ARG A 65 19.01 -3.26 1.19
C ARG A 65 18.21 -2.43 0.16
N PRO A 66 18.60 -2.41 -1.12
CA PRO A 66 19.76 -3.09 -1.70
C PRO A 66 21.10 -2.47 -1.31
N GLN A 67 21.11 -1.17 -0.95
CA GLN A 67 22.28 -0.47 -0.42
C GLN A 67 21.88 0.40 0.78
N PRO A 68 22.72 0.49 1.82
CA PRO A 68 22.46 1.37 2.96
C PRO A 68 22.26 2.82 2.51
N SER A 69 21.12 3.39 2.85
CA SER A 69 20.83 4.80 2.57
C SER A 69 19.82 5.35 3.57
N ARG A 70 19.79 6.67 3.67
CA ARG A 70 18.82 7.40 4.48
C ARG A 70 18.21 8.52 3.65
N LEU A 71 16.93 8.74 3.87
CA LEU A 71 16.16 9.82 3.27
C LEU A 71 15.21 10.37 4.31
N ASP A 72 15.06 11.69 4.33
CA ASP A 72 14.08 12.38 5.15
C ASP A 72 13.01 12.93 4.19
N LEU A 73 11.74 12.66 4.49
CA LEU A 73 10.58 12.92 3.64
C LEU A 73 9.65 13.97 4.26
N ALA A 74 8.67 14.40 3.47
CA ALA A 74 7.65 15.36 3.87
C ALA A 74 6.97 14.99 5.20
N GLN A 75 6.46 16.02 5.87
CA GLN A 75 5.58 15.86 7.01
C GLN A 75 4.21 15.34 6.53
N ASP A 76 3.42 14.77 7.45
CA ASP A 76 2.06 14.26 7.19
C ASP A 76 1.95 13.04 6.26
N VAL A 77 2.94 12.15 6.32
CA VAL A 77 2.89 10.83 5.66
C VAL A 77 2.24 9.79 6.58
N VAL A 78 1.35 8.97 6.03
CA VAL A 78 0.71 7.83 6.71
C VAL A 78 1.32 6.50 6.27
N PHE A 79 1.36 5.53 7.18
CA PHE A 79 1.71 4.15 6.86
C PHE A 79 0.46 3.33 6.46
N PRO A 80 0.61 2.14 5.84
CA PRO A 80 -0.53 1.40 5.27
C PRO A 80 -1.68 1.11 6.24
N THR A 81 -1.39 0.70 7.47
CA THR A 81 -2.43 0.39 8.47
C THR A 81 -3.10 1.67 8.96
N GLU A 82 -2.31 2.72 9.23
CA GLU A 82 -2.84 4.05 9.55
C GLU A 82 -3.74 4.58 8.42
N HIS A 83 -3.34 4.41 7.17
CA HIS A 83 -4.10 4.81 5.99
C HIS A 83 -5.47 4.13 5.96
N ILE A 84 -5.53 2.80 6.14
CA ILE A 84 -6.79 2.05 6.21
C ILE A 84 -7.67 2.54 7.37
N VAL A 85 -7.09 2.77 8.55
CA VAL A 85 -7.82 3.30 9.71
C VAL A 85 -8.45 4.65 9.39
N ARG A 86 -7.72 5.56 8.74
CA ARG A 86 -8.25 6.88 8.33
C ARG A 86 -9.34 6.76 7.26
N ILE A 87 -9.21 5.85 6.30
CA ILE A 87 -10.26 5.57 5.31
C ILE A 87 -11.54 5.08 5.99
N ILE A 88 -11.43 4.13 6.93
CA ILE A 88 -12.59 3.61 7.68
C ILE A 88 -13.25 4.71 8.51
N ALA A 89 -12.45 5.58 9.16
CA ALA A 89 -12.96 6.71 9.91
C ALA A 89 -13.73 7.69 9.02
N ALA A 90 -13.16 8.05 7.87
CA ALA A 90 -13.80 8.91 6.87
C ALA A 90 -15.13 8.31 6.37
N ALA A 91 -15.13 7.01 6.02
CA ALA A 91 -16.33 6.31 5.57
C ALA A 91 -17.45 6.32 6.64
N LYS A 92 -17.10 6.08 7.90
CA LYS A 92 -18.04 6.13 9.04
C LYS A 92 -18.57 7.55 9.30
N ALA A 93 -17.78 8.57 9.03
CA ALA A 93 -18.18 9.98 9.13
C ALA A 93 -19.07 10.43 7.94
N GLY A 94 -19.25 9.58 6.93
CA GLY A 94 -20.03 9.90 5.73
C GLY A 94 -19.24 10.70 4.67
N GLU A 95 -17.92 10.82 4.85
CA GLU A 95 -17.04 11.43 3.86
C GLU A 95 -16.95 10.55 2.61
N LYS A 96 -16.84 11.19 1.44
CA LYS A 96 -16.78 10.51 0.14
C LYS A 96 -15.39 10.49 -0.47
N THR A 97 -14.48 11.31 0.06
CA THR A 97 -13.13 11.47 -0.48
C THR A 97 -12.13 11.67 0.65
N LEU A 98 -10.93 11.14 0.50
CA LEU A 98 -9.82 11.34 1.42
C LEU A 98 -8.51 11.39 0.63
N SER A 99 -7.71 12.43 0.86
CA SER A 99 -6.38 12.58 0.26
C SER A 99 -5.31 12.57 1.33
N LEU A 100 -4.31 11.71 1.15
CA LEU A 100 -3.21 11.52 2.11
C LEU A 100 -1.91 11.24 1.37
N ASN A 101 -0.78 11.56 1.99
CA ASN A 101 0.52 11.09 1.53
C ASN A 101 0.79 9.74 2.19
N ALA A 102 1.06 8.68 1.42
CA ALA A 102 1.26 7.33 1.91
C ALA A 102 2.68 6.84 1.61
N PHE A 103 3.31 6.24 2.61
CA PHE A 103 4.56 5.49 2.44
C PHE A 103 4.32 4.03 2.80
N ASP A 104 4.49 3.14 1.83
CA ASP A 104 4.18 1.70 1.98
C ASP A 104 5.41 0.79 1.85
N GLY A 105 6.60 1.37 1.62
CA GLY A 105 7.85 0.63 1.48
C GLY A 105 7.97 -0.19 0.19
N THR A 106 7.11 0.06 -0.80
CA THR A 106 7.13 -0.64 -2.10
C THR A 106 8.15 -0.04 -3.08
N ASP A 107 8.29 -0.67 -4.25
CA ASP A 107 9.21 -0.30 -5.33
C ASP A 107 10.67 -0.20 -4.89
N THR A 108 11.19 0.98 -4.58
CA THR A 108 12.58 1.16 -4.11
C THR A 108 12.68 1.35 -2.59
N GLY A 109 11.54 1.36 -1.89
CA GLY A 109 11.45 1.71 -0.48
C GLY A 109 11.70 3.19 -0.19
N ARG A 110 11.59 4.05 -1.21
CA ARG A 110 11.92 5.49 -1.14
C ARG A 110 10.76 6.42 -1.46
N LYS A 111 9.71 5.90 -2.10
CA LYS A 111 8.65 6.70 -2.68
C LYS A 111 7.57 7.00 -1.65
N VAL A 112 7.11 8.24 -1.67
CA VAL A 112 5.83 8.65 -1.08
C VAL A 112 4.85 8.79 -2.23
N PHE A 113 3.66 8.25 -2.06
CA PHE A 113 2.57 8.41 -3.00
C PHE A 113 1.55 9.39 -2.43
N GLN A 114 1.15 10.36 -3.24
CA GLN A 114 -0.11 11.06 -3.00
C GLN A 114 -1.24 10.10 -3.33
N THR A 115 -2.18 9.93 -2.41
CA THR A 115 -3.36 9.08 -2.62
C THR A 115 -4.61 9.93 -2.71
N LEU A 116 -5.50 9.56 -3.64
CA LEU A 116 -6.89 10.00 -3.64
C LEU A 116 -7.77 8.76 -3.45
N THR A 117 -8.46 8.73 -2.31
CA THR A 117 -9.44 7.70 -1.99
C THR A 117 -10.83 8.21 -2.30
N ILE A 118 -11.59 7.47 -3.11
CA ILE A 118 -13.02 7.64 -3.32
C ILE A 118 -13.76 6.57 -2.52
N ILE A 119 -14.69 7.02 -1.68
CA ILE A 119 -15.50 6.17 -0.80
C ILE A 119 -16.93 6.19 -1.32
N GLY A 120 -17.41 5.04 -1.77
CA GLY A 120 -18.76 4.87 -2.27
C GLY A 120 -19.82 4.86 -1.16
N LYS A 121 -21.06 4.55 -1.51
CA LYS A 121 -22.15 4.44 -0.52
C LYS A 121 -21.99 3.16 0.31
N GLU A 122 -22.46 3.21 1.55
CA GLU A 122 -22.60 2.01 2.38
C GLU A 122 -23.39 0.95 1.61
N ASN A 123 -22.85 -0.26 1.58
CA ASN A 123 -23.38 -1.37 0.80
C ASN A 123 -23.66 -2.56 1.73
N SER A 124 -24.84 -3.17 1.58
CA SER A 124 -25.29 -4.35 2.33
C SER A 124 -25.60 -5.55 1.43
N SER A 125 -25.33 -5.48 0.11
CA SER A 125 -25.53 -6.62 -0.79
C SER A 125 -24.59 -7.79 -0.41
N GLN A 126 -24.63 -8.92 -1.09
CA GLN A 126 -23.59 -9.94 -0.89
C GLN A 126 -22.28 -9.50 -1.58
N PRO A 127 -21.10 -9.62 -0.94
CA PRO A 127 -19.85 -9.26 -1.60
C PRO A 127 -19.51 -10.32 -2.66
N PRO A 128 -18.90 -9.96 -3.80
CA PRO A 128 -18.52 -10.94 -4.82
C PRO A 128 -17.42 -11.89 -4.34
N GLU A 129 -16.58 -11.47 -3.39
CA GLU A 129 -15.50 -12.26 -2.82
C GLU A 129 -16.05 -13.33 -1.86
N LYS A 130 -15.80 -14.61 -2.18
CA LYS A 130 -16.19 -15.74 -1.30
C LYS A 130 -15.61 -15.62 0.12
N ALA A 131 -14.41 -15.06 0.25
CA ALA A 131 -13.78 -14.86 1.57
C ALA A 131 -14.59 -13.92 2.48
N ALA A 132 -15.34 -12.97 1.88
CA ALA A 132 -16.19 -12.05 2.62
C ALA A 132 -17.57 -12.67 2.98
N HIS A 133 -17.80 -13.96 2.70
CA HIS A 133 -19.01 -14.69 3.11
C HIS A 133 -18.87 -15.35 4.49
N ALA A 134 -17.75 -15.11 5.20
CA ALA A 134 -17.56 -15.60 6.55
C ALA A 134 -18.69 -15.12 7.48
N ALA A 135 -19.20 -16.01 8.34
CA ALA A 135 -20.35 -15.72 9.19
C ALA A 135 -20.12 -14.50 10.10
N GLN A 136 -18.86 -14.28 10.51
CA GLN A 136 -18.45 -13.14 11.33
C GLN A 136 -18.59 -11.78 10.62
N LEU A 137 -18.66 -11.77 9.29
CA LEU A 137 -18.71 -10.55 8.47
C LEU A 137 -20.12 -10.25 7.93
N LYS A 138 -21.10 -11.15 8.13
CA LYS A 138 -22.42 -11.12 7.47
C LYS A 138 -23.17 -9.79 7.66
N ASP A 139 -23.15 -9.24 8.87
CA ASP A 139 -23.88 -8.02 9.22
C ASP A 139 -22.96 -6.80 9.35
N MET A 140 -21.70 -6.92 8.91
CA MET A 140 -20.76 -5.80 8.93
C MET A 140 -21.06 -4.84 7.79
N LYS A 141 -21.13 -3.55 8.14
CA LYS A 141 -21.19 -2.46 7.16
C LYS A 141 -19.94 -2.46 6.30
N ARG A 142 -20.10 -2.20 5.01
CA ARG A 142 -19.00 -2.05 4.06
C ARG A 142 -19.21 -0.88 3.11
N TRP A 143 -18.11 -0.40 2.55
CA TRP A 143 -18.07 0.65 1.56
C TRP A 143 -17.17 0.18 0.42
N PRO A 144 -17.60 0.29 -0.85
CA PRO A 144 -16.68 0.15 -1.96
C PRO A 144 -15.72 1.34 -1.95
N VAL A 145 -14.43 1.06 -2.09
CA VAL A 145 -13.36 2.04 -2.01
C VAL A 145 -12.47 1.93 -3.25
N THR A 146 -12.14 3.07 -3.84
CA THR A 146 -11.12 3.17 -4.89
C THR A 146 -10.00 4.07 -4.41
N ILE A 147 -8.77 3.59 -4.41
CA ILE A 147 -7.57 4.35 -4.05
C ILE A 147 -6.72 4.52 -5.31
N SER A 148 -6.46 5.77 -5.67
CA SER A 148 -5.58 6.15 -6.78
C SER A 148 -4.25 6.66 -6.21
N TYR A 149 -3.12 6.16 -6.72
CA TYR A 149 -1.78 6.50 -6.24
C TYR A 149 -1.02 7.33 -7.29
N PHE A 150 -0.41 8.42 -6.86
CA PHE A 150 0.31 9.38 -7.70
C PHE A 150 1.72 9.62 -7.13
N GLU A 151 2.74 9.57 -7.98
CA GLU A 151 4.09 10.05 -7.63
C GLU A 151 4.11 11.59 -7.57
N GLU A 152 4.73 12.18 -6.54
CA GLU A 152 4.71 13.64 -6.30
C GLU A 152 5.29 14.48 -7.45
N ASP A 153 6.26 13.93 -8.19
CA ASP A 153 7.09 14.69 -9.12
C ASP A 153 6.46 14.88 -10.51
N LYS A 154 5.21 14.44 -10.72
CA LYS A 154 4.55 14.45 -12.03
C LYS A 154 3.25 15.25 -12.01
N LYS A 155 3.29 16.49 -12.52
CA LYS A 155 2.10 17.32 -12.77
C LYS A 155 1.32 16.78 -13.98
N ASP A 156 -0.02 16.80 -13.90
CA ASP A 156 -0.97 16.34 -14.95
C ASP A 156 -0.77 14.90 -15.41
N ASN A 157 -0.78 13.95 -14.47
CA ASN A 157 -0.62 12.54 -14.80
C ASN A 157 -1.78 11.66 -14.32
N THR A 158 -2.08 10.61 -15.07
CA THR A 158 -2.95 9.52 -14.61
C THR A 158 -2.32 8.81 -13.41
N PRO A 159 -3.12 8.22 -12.51
CA PRO A 159 -2.56 7.48 -11.38
C PRO A 159 -1.61 6.38 -11.84
N ASN A 160 -0.50 6.21 -11.11
CA ASN A 160 0.47 5.15 -11.35
C ASN A 160 -0.15 3.77 -11.19
N TYR A 161 -1.04 3.62 -10.22
CA TYR A 161 -1.90 2.46 -10.05
C TYR A 161 -3.18 2.81 -9.30
N VAL A 162 -4.21 2.00 -9.51
CA VAL A 162 -5.52 2.13 -8.89
C VAL A 162 -5.91 0.80 -8.26
N LEU A 163 -6.34 0.85 -7.01
CA LEU A 163 -6.91 -0.28 -6.29
C LEU A 163 -8.39 -0.02 -6.05
N SER A 164 -9.24 -1.01 -6.33
CA SER A 164 -10.68 -0.95 -6.04
C SER A 164 -11.12 -2.23 -5.34
N PHE A 165 -11.86 -2.09 -4.24
CA PHE A 165 -12.38 -3.19 -3.43
C PHE A 165 -13.67 -2.81 -2.69
#